data_AF-V9G4B8-F1
#
_entry.id   AF-V9G4B8-F1
#
_cell.length_a   1.000
_cell.length_b   1.000
_cell.length_c   1.000
_cell.angle_alpha   90.00
_cell.angle_beta   90.00
_cell.angle_gamma   90.00
#
_symmetry.space_group_name_H-M   'P 1'
#
loop_
_entity.id
_entity.type
_entity.pdbx_description
1 polymer ?
#
loop_
_entity_poly.entity_id
_entity_poly.type
_entity_poly.pdbx_seq_one_letter_code
_entity_poly.pdbx_strand_id
1 'polypeptide(L)' 'MCKVIITTEEQRHCLPPEAKEIRKLGGLLLEQGYRLSCQTRVTGNLTVSIPEDPLKAAIRKQLEAARNKTDHDDFI' A
#
# COMPACT_ATOMS: atom_id res chain seq x y z
N MET A 1 -0.06 -6.07 7.14
CA MET A 1 -0.89 -5.69 5.96
C MET A 1 -0.35 -6.40 4.73
N CYS A 2 -1.20 -7.08 3.95
CA CYS A 2 -0.80 -7.83 2.75
C CYS A 2 -1.29 -7.17 1.44
N LYS A 3 -1.80 -5.95 1.52
CA LYS A 3 -2.30 -5.21 0.36
C LYS A 3 -1.13 -4.73 -0.49
N VAL A 4 -1.19 -5.00 -1.78
CA VAL A 4 -0.22 -4.56 -2.80
C VAL A 4 -0.96 -3.99 -3.99
N ILE A 5 -0.28 -3.25 -4.85
CA ILE A 5 -0.81 -2.71 -6.11
C ILE A 5 -0.07 -3.39 -7.27
N ILE A 6 -0.82 -3.96 -8.20
CA ILE A 6 -0.33 -4.58 -9.43
C ILE A 6 -0.86 -3.77 -10.62
N THR A 7 0.05 -3.29 -11.47
CA THR A 7 -0.32 -2.50 -12.65
C THR A 7 -1.09 -3.35 -13.66
N THR A 8 -1.88 -2.72 -14.52
CA THR A 8 -2.68 -3.42 -15.54
C THR A 8 -1.84 -4.31 -16.46
N GLU A 9 -0.61 -3.87 -16.81
CA GLU A 9 0.30 -4.68 -17.63
C GLU A 9 0.75 -5.95 -16.89
N GLU A 10 1.06 -5.83 -15.60
CA GLU A 10 1.57 -6.92 -14.77
C GLU A 10 0.49 -7.93 -14.35
N GLN A 11 -0.80 -7.53 -14.38
CA GLN A 11 -1.91 -8.41 -14.03
C GLN A 11 -1.99 -9.66 -14.90
N ARG A 12 -1.49 -9.62 -16.14
CA ARG A 12 -1.41 -10.79 -17.03
C ARG A 12 -0.51 -11.92 -16.50
N HIS A 13 0.38 -11.60 -15.55
CA HIS A 13 1.30 -12.53 -14.91
C HIS A 13 0.77 -13.09 -13.58
N CYS A 14 -0.52 -12.90 -13.30
CA CYS A 14 -1.19 -13.51 -12.15
C CYS A 14 -2.60 -13.98 -12.51
N LEU A 15 -3.15 -14.88 -11.69
CA LEU A 15 -4.53 -15.32 -11.87
C LEU A 15 -5.53 -14.22 -11.44
N PRO A 16 -6.75 -14.23 -12.01
CA PRO A 16 -7.84 -13.38 -11.56
C PRO A 16 -8.10 -13.51 -10.05
N PRO A 17 -8.62 -12.47 -9.39
CA PRO A 17 -8.92 -12.50 -7.96
C PRO A 17 -10.02 -13.54 -7.66
N GLU A 18 -9.81 -14.31 -6.58
CA GLU A 18 -10.80 -15.28 -6.12
C GLU A 18 -11.96 -14.61 -5.39
N ALA A 19 -13.09 -15.30 -5.24
CA ALA A 19 -14.29 -14.75 -4.59
C ALA A 19 -14.04 -14.20 -3.16
N LYS A 20 -13.10 -14.80 -2.42
CA LYS A 20 -12.71 -14.32 -1.08
C LYS A 20 -11.99 -12.97 -1.14
N GLU A 21 -11.13 -12.78 -2.13
CA GLU A 21 -10.39 -11.55 -2.37
C GLU A 21 -11.36 -10.44 -2.82
N ILE A 22 -12.26 -10.76 -3.75
CA ILE A 22 -13.29 -9.85 -4.26
C ILE A 22 -14.19 -9.35 -3.13
N ARG A 23 -14.67 -10.24 -2.25
CA ARG A 23 -15.51 -9.84 -1.11
C ARG A 23 -14.78 -8.94 -0.11
N LYS A 24 -13.45 -9.04 -0.03
CA LYS A 24 -12.63 -8.29 0.93
C LYS A 24 -12.17 -6.93 0.41
N LEU A 25 -11.89 -6.81 -0.89
CA LEU A 25 -11.45 -5.56 -1.52
C LEU A 25 -12.58 -4.80 -2.21
N GLY A 26 -13.61 -5.49 -2.71
CA GLY A 26 -14.64 -4.90 -3.58
C GLY A 26 -14.12 -4.62 -4.99
N GLY A 27 -15.03 -4.29 -5.91
CA GLY A 27 -14.70 -4.05 -7.32
C GLY A 27 -13.78 -2.85 -7.55
N LEU A 28 -14.06 -1.72 -6.90
CA LEU A 28 -13.31 -0.47 -7.11
C LEU A 28 -11.82 -0.59 -6.79
N LEU A 29 -11.47 -1.26 -5.68
CA LEU A 29 -10.05 -1.46 -5.33
C LEU A 29 -9.36 -2.43 -6.30
N LEU A 30 -10.05 -3.48 -6.75
CA LEU A 30 -9.51 -4.40 -7.76
C LEU A 30 -9.28 -3.70 -9.11
N GLU A 31 -10.19 -2.83 -9.54
CA GLU A 31 -10.05 -2.02 -10.75
C GLU A 31 -8.85 -1.06 -10.67
N GLN A 32 -8.56 -0.53 -9.49
CA GLN A 32 -7.36 0.28 -9.21
C GLN A 32 -6.07 -0.56 -9.10
N GLY A 33 -6.15 -1.88 -9.29
CA GLY A 33 -5.01 -2.79 -9.25
C GLY A 33 -4.62 -3.25 -7.85
N TYR A 34 -5.42 -2.96 -6.81
CA TYR A 34 -5.14 -3.51 -5.48
C TYR A 34 -5.38 -5.01 -5.44
N ARG A 35 -4.44 -5.74 -4.86
CA ARG A 35 -4.51 -7.18 -4.62
C ARG A 35 -4.06 -7.51 -3.21
N LEU A 36 -4.42 -8.70 -2.74
CA LEU A 36 -3.91 -9.27 -1.50
C LEU A 36 -2.79 -10.25 -1.84
N SER A 37 -1.55 -9.87 -1.53
CA SER A 37 -0.34 -10.70 -1.79
C SER A 37 -0.46 -12.11 -1.22
N CYS A 38 -1.15 -12.30 -0.10
CA CYS A 38 -1.36 -13.62 0.50
C CYS A 38 -2.37 -14.51 -0.24
N GLN A 39 -3.16 -13.96 -1.18
CA GLN A 39 -4.18 -14.67 -1.96
C GLN A 39 -3.88 -14.67 -3.46
N THR A 40 -2.95 -13.82 -3.91
CA THR A 40 -2.62 -13.68 -5.33
C THR A 40 -1.74 -14.83 -5.80
N ARG A 41 -2.19 -15.54 -6.84
CA ARG A 41 -1.42 -16.62 -7.47
C ARG A 41 -0.68 -16.07 -8.69
N VAL A 42 0.64 -16.07 -8.60
CA VAL A 42 1.55 -15.58 -9.65
C VAL A 42 1.83 -16.68 -10.66
N THR A 43 1.78 -16.36 -11.95
CA THR A 43 2.04 -17.28 -13.08
C THR A 43 3.25 -16.89 -13.92
N GLY A 44 3.82 -15.69 -13.70
CA GLY A 44 5.05 -15.21 -14.32
C GLY A 44 5.75 -14.17 -13.44
N ASN A 45 6.87 -13.61 -13.91
CA ASN A 45 7.53 -12.53 -13.18
C ASN A 45 6.69 -11.26 -13.25
N LEU A 46 6.56 -10.56 -12.12
CA LEU A 46 5.86 -9.28 -12.07
C LEU A 46 6.39 -8.37 -10.97
N THR A 47 6.22 -7.07 -11.17
CA THR A 47 6.56 -6.04 -10.18
C THR A 47 5.30 -5.57 -9.45
N VAL A 48 5.39 -5.41 -8.13
CA VAL A 48 4.31 -4.87 -7.30
C VAL A 48 4.75 -3.63 -6.53
N SER A 49 3.81 -2.74 -6.25
CA SER A 49 4.01 -1.62 -5.32
C SER A 49 3.35 -1.92 -3.98
N ILE A 50 4.05 -1.62 -2.89
CA ILE A 50 3.51 -1.75 -1.53
C ILE A 50 3.06 -0.35 -1.09
N PRO A 51 1.75 -0.10 -0.92
CA PRO A 51 1.27 1.20 -0.49
C PRO A 51 1.79 1.52 0.91
N GLU A 52 2.21 2.76 1.13
CA GLU A 52 2.62 3.21 2.46
C GLU A 52 1.45 3.11 3.46
N ASP A 53 1.78 2.74 4.70
CA ASP A 53 0.82 2.73 5.79
C ASP A 53 0.48 4.18 6.18
N PRO A 54 -0.80 4.58 6.22
CA PRO A 54 -1.22 5.91 6.65
C PRO A 54 -0.62 6.34 8.01
N LEU A 55 -0.38 5.39 8.91
CA LEU A 55 0.22 5.66 10.22
C LEU A 55 1.68 6.10 10.11
N LYS A 56 2.45 5.55 9.16
CA LYS A 56 3.85 5.95 8.95
C LYS A 56 3.96 7.38 8.42
N ALA A 57 3.03 7.79 7.55
CA ALA A 57 2.96 9.17 7.08
C ALA A 57 2.62 10.15 8.21
N ALA A 58 1.67 9.78 9.08
CA ALA A 58 1.32 10.59 10.25
C ALA A 58 2.48 10.70 11.26
N ILE A 59 3.18 9.59 11.54
CA ILE A 59 4.34 9.56 12.43
C ILE A 59 5.48 10.43 11.88
N ARG A 60 5.77 10.36 10.57
CA ARG A 60 6.80 11.21 9.95
C ARG A 60 6.48 12.70 10.12
N LYS A 61 5.23 13.08 9.87
CA LYS A 61 4.76 14.47 10.04
C LYS A 61 4.85 14.93 11.50
N GLN A 62 4.55 14.06 12.47
CA GLN A 62 4.69 14.36 13.90
C GLN A 62 6.16 14.52 14.32
N LEU A 63 7.06 13.66 13.84
CA LEU A 63 8.50 13.73 14.12
C LEU A 63 9.13 15.00 13.53
N GLU A 64 8.75 15.41 12.32
CA GLU A 64 9.19 16.67 11.70
C GLU A 64 8.72 17.89 12.50
N ALA A 65 7.46 17.90 12.94
CA ALA A 65 6.93 18.98 13.77
C ALA A 65 7.60 19.07 15.16
N ALA A 66 8.02 17.93 15.73
CA ALA A 66 8.73 17.90 17.01
C ALA A 66 10.16 18.46 16.89
N ARG A 67 10.89 18.11 15.82
CA ARG A 67 12.25 18.63 15.58
C ARG A 67 12.26 20.16 15.41
N ASN A 68 11.27 20.72 14.71
CA ASN A 68 11.16 22.17 14.54
C ASN A 68 10.82 22.93 15.84
N LYS A 69 10.27 22.27 16.87
CA LYS A 69 10.00 22.91 18.17
C LYS A 69 11.24 22.96 19.06
N THR A 70 12.12 21.97 18.96
CA THR A 70 13.32 21.92 19.82
C THR A 70 14.31 23.05 19.48
N ASP A 71 14.31 23.56 18.24
CA ASP A 71 15.14 24.69 17.83
C ASP A 71 14.60 26.08 18.28
N HIS A 72 13.37 26.17 18.80
CA HIS A 72 12.76 27.47 19.18
C HIS A 72 12.69 27.72 20.70
N ASP A 73 12.82 26.69 21.53
CA ASP A 73 12.72 26.83 23.00
C ASP A 73 14.09 26.98 23.72
N ASP A 74 15.22 26.98 22.99
CA ASP A 74 16.57 27.28 23.54
C ASP A 74 16.94 28.79 23.48
N PHE A 75 16.03 29.64 23.03
CA PHE A 75 16.17 31.11 23.03
C PHE A 75 14.87 31.80 23.46
N ILE A 76 14.55 31.81 24.77
CA ILE A 76 13.86 32.90 25.51
C ILE A 76 13.93 32.60 27.01
#